data_AF-A0A2V7IRA2-F1
#
_entry.id   AF-A0A2V7IRA2-F1
#
_cell.length_a   1.000
_cell.length_b   1.000
_cell.length_c   1.000
_cell.angle_alpha   90.00
_cell.angle_beta   90.00
_cell.angle_gamma   90.00
#
_symmetry.space_group_name_H-M   'P 1'
#
loop_
_entity.id
_entity.type
_entity.pdbx_description
1 polymer ?
#
loop_
_entity_poly.entity_id
_entity_poly.type
_entity_poly.pdbx_seq_one_letter_code
_entity_poly.pdbx_strand_id
1 'polypeptide(L)'
;MTGRNLLAAVALLMVATACNDDVVRPKLEAWVGAEPGELSGIGTIQVGTPDQTTFAFDVKSDASGVHGVFTASDVAGESLTTDPTVNPANSFTAFRASSGFCSLSSHGAEFDATGVLVESGVVVDPAVPYTVKACDNGSAVAGMDTWRIEIPSRNFSRDGIVTGDIMKQ
;
A
#
# COMPACT_ATOMS: atom_id res chain seq x y z
N MET A 1 10.31 -38.17 -70.34
CA MET A 1 11.09 -39.23 -69.66
C MET A 1 11.60 -38.61 -68.36
N THR A 2 10.90 -38.83 -67.24
CA THR A 2 11.36 -39.64 -66.08
C THR A 2 12.64 -39.07 -65.43
N GLY A 3 12.71 -38.75 -64.14
CA GLY A 3 11.91 -39.22 -63.02
C GLY A 3 12.33 -38.62 -61.67
N ARG A 4 11.85 -39.29 -60.62
CA ARG A 4 11.65 -38.96 -59.20
C ARG A 4 12.90 -39.03 -58.30
N ASN A 5 12.88 -38.20 -57.24
CA ASN A 5 13.30 -38.42 -55.82
C ASN A 5 14.81 -38.72 -55.56
N LEU A 6 15.46 -38.50 -54.40
CA LEU A 6 15.07 -38.55 -52.97
C LEU A 6 16.19 -37.87 -52.11
N LEU A 7 15.78 -37.21 -51.01
CA LEU A 7 16.41 -36.98 -49.67
C LEU A 7 17.95 -36.97 -49.46
N ALA A 8 18.44 -35.98 -48.71
CA ALA A 8 19.07 -36.18 -47.38
C ALA A 8 19.42 -34.84 -46.71
N ALA A 9 19.11 -34.71 -45.42
CA ALA A 9 19.52 -33.61 -44.55
C ALA A 9 20.81 -33.96 -43.82
N VAL A 10 21.73 -33.00 -43.67
CA VAL A 10 22.72 -32.97 -42.59
C VAL A 10 22.93 -31.51 -42.20
N ALA A 11 22.65 -31.20 -40.93
CA ALA A 11 22.99 -29.94 -40.29
C ALA A 11 24.43 -29.98 -39.78
N LEU A 12 25.18 -28.88 -39.89
CA LEU A 12 26.21 -28.54 -38.90
C LEU A 12 26.45 -27.02 -38.87
N LEU A 13 26.41 -26.50 -37.64
CA LEU A 13 26.65 -25.13 -37.18
C LEU A 13 28.05 -24.61 -37.57
N MET A 14 28.22 -23.28 -37.67
CA MET A 14 29.15 -22.50 -36.82
C MET A 14 29.14 -21.00 -37.22
N VAL A 15 28.61 -20.20 -36.28
CA VAL A 15 29.02 -18.84 -35.83
C VAL A 15 29.51 -17.82 -36.87
N ALA A 16 28.71 -16.76 -37.06
CA ALA A 16 29.20 -15.46 -37.51
C ALA A 16 28.88 -14.40 -36.45
N THR A 17 29.90 -13.59 -36.17
CA THR A 17 30.07 -12.63 -35.09
C THR A 17 29.14 -11.42 -35.20
N ALA A 18 28.71 -10.95 -34.02
CA ALA A 18 27.91 -9.75 -33.81
C ALA A 18 28.59 -8.48 -34.32
N CYS A 19 27.78 -7.62 -34.94
CA CYS A 19 27.75 -6.16 -34.78
C CYS A 19 26.49 -5.69 -35.52
N ASN A 20 25.51 -5.11 -34.81
CA ASN A 20 24.90 -3.86 -35.26
C ASN A 20 23.90 -3.29 -34.24
N ASP A 21 24.24 -2.05 -33.85
CA ASP A 21 23.39 -0.94 -33.46
C ASP A 21 22.47 -1.08 -32.25
N ASP A 22 23.04 -0.73 -31.09
CA ASP A 22 22.31 -0.21 -29.93
C ASP A 22 21.61 1.12 -30.28
N VAL A 23 20.49 1.05 -30.99
CA VAL A 23 19.44 2.06 -30.79
C VAL A 23 18.91 1.78 -29.39
N VAL A 24 19.36 2.57 -28.42
CA VAL A 24 18.80 2.63 -27.07
C VAL A 24 17.32 2.96 -27.21
N ARG A 25 16.49 1.93 -27.35
CA ARG A 25 15.06 2.01 -27.09
C ARG A 25 14.98 2.31 -25.59
N PRO A 26 14.38 3.43 -25.16
CA PRO A 26 14.04 3.58 -23.76
C PRO A 26 13.20 2.36 -23.41
N LYS A 27 13.74 1.55 -22.50
CA LYS A 27 13.08 0.39 -21.94
C LYS A 27 11.79 0.91 -21.30
N LEU A 28 10.68 0.71 -22.02
CA LEU A 28 9.33 0.88 -21.50
C LEU A 28 9.05 -0.31 -20.57
N GLU A 29 9.77 -0.41 -19.46
CA GLU A 29 9.50 -1.38 -18.39
C GLU A 29 9.92 -0.72 -17.06
N ALA A 30 9.07 -0.52 -16.07
CA ALA A 30 7.75 -1.05 -15.83
C ALA A 30 6.88 0.09 -15.27
N TRP A 31 5.64 0.20 -15.74
CA TRP A 31 4.59 0.52 -14.78
C TRP A 31 4.60 -0.64 -13.79
N VAL A 32 5.32 -0.48 -12.69
CA VAL A 32 5.11 -1.34 -11.53
C VAL A 32 3.68 -1.05 -11.13
N GLY A 33 2.75 -1.90 -11.57
CA GLY A 33 1.39 -1.88 -11.04
C GLY A 33 1.48 -1.91 -9.52
N ALA A 34 0.49 -1.36 -8.84
CA ALA A 34 0.47 -1.37 -7.38
C ALA A 34 0.70 -2.81 -6.87
N GLU A 35 1.58 -2.98 -5.88
CA GLU A 35 1.85 -4.32 -5.33
C GLU A 35 0.54 -4.89 -4.79
N PRO A 36 0.09 -6.07 -5.24
CA PRO A 36 -1.18 -6.61 -4.78
C PRO A 36 -1.10 -6.92 -3.29
N GLY A 37 -2.16 -6.60 -2.57
CA GLY A 37 -2.25 -6.86 -1.14
C GLY A 37 -3.49 -6.24 -0.52
N GLU A 38 -3.84 -6.72 0.66
CA GLU A 38 -4.95 -6.19 1.43
C GLU A 38 -4.50 -6.01 2.88
N LEU A 39 -4.94 -4.90 3.47
CA LEU A 39 -4.67 -4.55 4.85
C LEU A 39 -5.96 -4.00 5.43
N SER A 40 -6.44 -4.63 6.49
CA SER A 40 -7.61 -4.17 7.24
C SER A 40 -7.28 -4.10 8.72
N GLY A 41 -8.03 -3.30 9.45
CA GLY A 41 -7.84 -3.21 10.89
C GLY A 41 -8.89 -2.38 11.57
N ILE A 42 -9.20 -2.76 12.80
CA ILE A 42 -10.10 -2.02 13.70
C ILE A 42 -9.46 -2.05 15.08
N GLY A 43 -9.31 -0.89 15.69
CA GLY A 43 -8.77 -0.87 17.04
C GLY A 43 -8.59 0.51 17.61
N THR A 44 -7.90 0.53 18.73
CA THR A 44 -7.48 1.74 19.43
C THR A 44 -6.01 1.67 19.77
N ILE A 45 -5.32 2.81 19.78
CA ILE A 45 -4.00 2.96 20.39
C ILE A 45 -4.08 3.94 21.57
N GLN A 46 -3.33 3.66 22.62
CA GLN A 46 -3.22 4.50 23.82
C GLN A 46 -1.79 5.01 23.95
N VAL A 47 -1.57 6.32 23.84
CA VAL A 47 -0.23 6.95 23.92
C VAL A 47 -0.01 7.65 25.27
N GLY A 48 -1.09 7.96 25.98
CA GLY A 48 -1.09 8.60 27.30
C GLY A 48 -2.49 8.58 27.91
N THR A 49 -2.72 9.28 29.02
CA THR A 49 -4.04 9.32 29.67
C THR A 49 -4.50 10.77 29.86
N PRO A 50 -5.62 11.21 29.27
CA PRO A 50 -6.48 10.53 28.29
C PRO A 50 -6.00 10.82 26.85
N ASP A 51 -5.25 9.91 26.24
CA ASP A 51 -4.78 10.09 24.86
C ASP A 51 -4.93 8.79 24.08
N GLN A 52 -6.10 8.66 23.44
CA GLN A 52 -6.54 7.49 22.69
C GLN A 52 -6.91 7.91 21.27
N THR A 53 -6.55 7.07 20.31
CA THR A 53 -7.03 7.18 18.92
C THR A 53 -7.70 5.87 18.53
N THR A 54 -8.94 5.96 18.08
CA THR A 54 -9.69 4.87 17.47
C THR A 54 -9.51 4.93 15.97
N PHE A 55 -9.34 3.79 15.33
CA PHE A 55 -9.24 3.69 13.88
C PHE A 55 -10.01 2.48 13.34
N ALA A 56 -10.41 2.60 12.07
CA ALA A 56 -10.89 1.49 11.27
C ALA A 56 -10.48 1.73 9.81
N PHE A 57 -9.99 0.69 9.14
CA PHE A 57 -9.65 0.76 7.73
C PHE A 57 -9.76 -0.59 7.04
N ASP A 58 -9.98 -0.53 5.74
CA ASP A 58 -9.96 -1.66 4.80
C ASP A 58 -9.40 -1.12 3.49
N VAL A 59 -8.18 -1.54 3.14
CA VAL A 59 -7.42 -1.01 2.00
C VAL A 59 -6.90 -2.17 1.18
N LYS A 60 -7.20 -2.12 -0.11
CA LYS A 60 -6.80 -3.12 -1.10
C LYS A 60 -6.03 -2.47 -2.24
N SER A 61 -4.97 -3.15 -2.66
CA SER A 61 -4.19 -2.82 -3.84
C SER A 61 -4.34 -3.95 -4.85
N ASP A 62 -4.71 -3.60 -6.08
CA ASP A 62 -4.81 -4.54 -7.19
C ASP A 62 -4.45 -3.87 -8.54
N ALA A 63 -4.70 -4.58 -9.65
CA ALA A 63 -4.38 -4.10 -10.99
C ALA A 63 -5.11 -2.79 -11.39
N SER A 64 -6.18 -2.42 -10.68
CA SER A 64 -6.93 -1.20 -10.91
C SER A 64 -6.45 0.00 -10.06
N GLY A 65 -5.54 -0.23 -9.12
CA GLY A 65 -5.02 0.79 -8.21
C GLY A 65 -5.21 0.42 -6.73
N VAL A 66 -5.15 1.44 -5.87
CA VAL A 66 -5.37 1.31 -4.43
C VAL A 66 -6.74 1.88 -4.08
N HIS A 67 -7.53 1.12 -3.34
CA HIS A 67 -8.92 1.46 -2.99
C HIS A 67 -9.17 1.10 -1.53
N GLY A 68 -10.13 1.77 -0.91
CA GLY A 68 -10.48 1.45 0.47
C GLY A 68 -11.32 2.49 1.17
N VAL A 69 -11.40 2.30 2.48
CA VAL A 69 -11.95 3.26 3.45
C VAL A 69 -11.01 3.36 4.64
N PHE A 70 -10.88 4.56 5.19
CA PHE A 70 -10.14 4.82 6.41
C PHE A 70 -10.89 5.82 7.28
N THR A 71 -10.89 5.55 8.57
CA THR A 71 -11.37 6.48 9.60
C THR A 71 -10.43 6.42 10.79
N ALA A 72 -10.13 7.58 11.37
CA ALA A 72 -9.52 7.70 12.68
C ALA A 72 -10.11 8.89 13.43
N SER A 73 -10.22 8.76 14.75
CA SER A 73 -10.65 9.84 15.63
C SER A 73 -9.99 9.76 16.99
N ASP A 74 -9.73 10.90 17.61
CA ASP A 74 -9.24 10.97 18.98
C ASP A 74 -10.33 11.34 20.00
N VAL A 75 -9.95 11.37 21.28
CA VAL A 75 -10.84 11.73 22.39
C VAL A 75 -11.25 13.20 22.41
N ALA A 76 -10.54 14.08 21.70
CA ALA A 76 -10.89 15.48 21.53
C ALA A 76 -11.95 15.67 20.43
N GLY A 77 -12.24 14.63 19.65
CA GLY A 77 -13.18 14.67 18.53
C GLY A 77 -12.55 15.16 17.23
N GLU A 78 -11.21 15.22 17.16
CA GLU A 78 -10.52 15.40 15.89
C GLU A 78 -10.64 14.11 15.09
N SER A 79 -10.81 14.21 13.77
CA SER A 79 -10.99 13.04 12.92
C SER A 79 -10.41 13.20 11.54
N LEU A 80 -9.99 12.07 10.97
CA LEU A 80 -9.52 11.94 9.60
C LEU A 80 -10.31 10.83 8.92
N THR A 81 -10.95 11.16 7.80
CA THR A 81 -11.75 10.21 7.01
C THR A 81 -11.33 10.21 5.55
N THR A 82 -11.11 9.02 5.00
CA THR A 82 -10.86 8.80 3.57
C THR A 82 -11.85 7.78 3.06
N ASP A 83 -12.78 8.24 2.24
CA ASP A 83 -13.72 7.42 1.50
C ASP A 83 -13.93 8.09 0.12
N PRO A 84 -13.25 7.61 -0.94
CA PRO A 84 -13.40 8.16 -2.29
C PRO A 84 -14.81 8.00 -2.88
N THR A 85 -15.62 7.09 -2.34
CA THR A 85 -17.01 6.87 -2.79
C THR A 85 -17.97 7.93 -2.25
N VAL A 86 -17.65 8.49 -1.08
CA VAL A 86 -18.41 9.58 -0.44
C VAL A 86 -17.84 10.95 -0.84
N ASN A 87 -16.52 11.09 -0.91
CA ASN A 87 -15.85 12.31 -1.31
C ASN A 87 -14.78 12.03 -2.39
N PRO A 88 -15.07 12.32 -3.68
CA PRO A 88 -14.14 12.06 -4.78
C PRO A 88 -12.82 12.85 -4.75
N ALA A 89 -12.67 13.84 -3.87
CA ALA A 89 -11.39 14.52 -3.65
C ALA A 89 -10.41 13.68 -2.80
N ASN A 90 -10.93 12.65 -2.11
CA ASN A 90 -10.14 11.70 -1.34
C ASN A 90 -9.60 10.59 -2.24
N SER A 91 -8.45 10.02 -1.88
CA SER A 91 -7.84 8.94 -2.65
C SER A 91 -6.88 8.11 -1.81
N PHE A 92 -6.68 6.85 -2.21
CA PHE A 92 -5.53 6.07 -1.78
C PHE A 92 -4.50 6.09 -2.92
N THR A 93 -3.28 6.52 -2.65
CA THR A 93 -2.31 6.90 -3.69
C THR A 93 -1.15 5.91 -3.82
N ALA A 94 -0.87 5.14 -2.76
CA ALA A 94 0.15 4.11 -2.80
C ALA A 94 -0.14 3.01 -1.76
N PHE A 95 0.33 1.80 -2.05
CA PHE A 95 0.34 0.66 -1.15
C PHE A 95 1.69 -0.02 -1.24
N ARG A 96 2.26 -0.39 -0.09
CA ARG A 96 3.52 -1.12 0.05
C ARG A 96 3.23 -2.37 0.85
N ALA A 97 3.44 -3.55 0.26
CA ALA A 97 3.07 -4.84 0.88
C ALA A 97 4.04 -5.31 1.98
N SER A 98 4.96 -4.42 2.39
CA SER A 98 5.89 -4.58 3.49
C SER A 98 6.06 -3.24 4.21
N SER A 99 6.42 -3.26 5.50
CA SER A 99 6.68 -2.04 6.27
C SER A 99 7.95 -2.14 7.10
N GLY A 100 8.84 -1.15 6.97
CA GLY A 100 10.02 -1.03 7.83
C GLY A 100 9.70 -0.60 9.27
N PHE A 101 8.45 -0.22 9.56
CA PHE A 101 7.98 0.06 10.91
C PHE A 101 7.82 -1.23 11.74
N CYS A 102 7.54 -2.36 11.07
CA CYS A 102 7.33 -3.63 11.74
C CYS A 102 8.65 -4.33 12.09
N SER A 103 8.63 -5.10 13.19
CA SER A 103 9.78 -5.91 13.61
C SER A 103 10.18 -6.93 12.54
N LEU A 104 9.18 -7.52 11.87
CA LEU A 104 9.32 -8.30 10.64
C LEU A 104 8.61 -7.56 9.52
N SER A 105 9.35 -7.10 8.51
CA SER A 105 8.77 -6.22 7.48
C SER A 105 7.65 -6.88 6.66
N SER A 106 7.67 -8.20 6.53
CA SER A 106 6.64 -8.99 5.83
C SER A 106 5.31 -9.09 6.59
N HIS A 107 5.30 -8.75 7.88
CA HIS A 107 4.11 -8.76 8.73
C HIS A 107 3.27 -7.48 8.60
N GLY A 108 3.80 -6.45 7.96
CA GLY A 108 3.10 -5.18 7.82
C GLY A 108 2.92 -4.74 6.39
N ALA A 109 2.10 -3.72 6.24
CA ALA A 109 1.96 -2.96 5.02
C ALA A 109 1.80 -1.48 5.36
N GLU A 110 1.95 -0.65 4.34
CA GLU A 110 1.75 0.78 4.44
C GLU A 110 0.88 1.26 3.30
N PHE A 111 0.09 2.30 3.55
CA PHE A 111 -0.62 3.01 2.49
C PHE A 111 -0.51 4.51 2.66
N ASP A 112 -0.50 5.21 1.52
CA ASP A 112 -0.63 6.65 1.44
C ASP A 112 -2.02 7.01 0.97
N ALA A 113 -2.58 8.08 1.53
CA ALA A 113 -3.90 8.54 1.18
C ALA A 113 -4.06 10.05 1.36
N THR A 114 -5.11 10.60 0.77
CA THR A 114 -5.61 11.97 0.97
C THR A 114 -7.01 11.90 1.56
N GLY A 115 -7.21 12.54 2.71
CA GLY A 115 -8.48 12.47 3.45
C GLY A 115 -8.96 13.82 3.97
N VAL A 116 -10.18 13.84 4.50
CA VAL A 116 -10.78 15.03 5.13
C VAL A 116 -10.39 15.06 6.60
N LEU A 117 -9.67 16.11 7.00
CA LEU A 117 -9.33 16.40 8.39
C LEU A 117 -10.34 17.37 9.00
N VAL A 118 -10.93 16.96 10.10
CA VAL A 118 -11.89 17.72 10.89
C VAL A 118 -11.32 17.95 12.28
N GLU A 119 -11.25 19.22 12.70
CA GLU A 119 -10.82 19.63 14.03
C GLU A 119 -11.95 20.46 14.66
N SER A 120 -12.32 20.14 15.90
CA SER A 120 -13.43 20.84 16.61
C SER A 120 -14.74 20.93 15.79
N GLY A 121 -15.03 19.89 14.98
CA GLY A 121 -16.22 19.83 14.13
C GLY A 121 -16.15 20.65 12.84
N VAL A 122 -15.00 21.24 12.49
CA VAL A 122 -14.80 22.03 11.27
C VAL A 122 -13.80 21.33 10.36
N VAL A 123 -14.10 21.25 9.06
CA VAL A 123 -13.14 20.80 8.04
C VAL A 123 -12.01 21.81 7.95
N VAL A 124 -10.82 21.42 8.39
CA VAL A 124 -9.61 22.26 8.34
C VAL A 124 -8.75 21.96 7.13
N ASP A 125 -8.87 20.77 6.57
CA ASP A 125 -8.23 20.37 5.31
C ASP A 125 -9.09 19.32 4.62
N PRO A 126 -9.65 19.61 3.41
CA PRO A 126 -10.52 18.68 2.72
C PRO A 126 -9.77 17.54 2.01
N ALA A 127 -8.44 17.57 1.95
CA ALA A 127 -7.63 16.58 1.25
C ALA A 127 -6.20 16.51 1.82
N VAL A 128 -6.05 16.31 3.14
CA VAL A 128 -4.75 16.23 3.79
C VAL A 128 -4.04 14.92 3.41
N PRO A 129 -2.78 14.96 2.95
CA PRO A 129 -1.99 13.75 2.72
C PRO A 129 -1.52 13.14 4.03
N TYR A 130 -1.58 11.81 4.13
CA TYR A 130 -1.12 11.06 5.28
C TYR A 130 -0.63 9.66 4.88
N THR A 131 0.13 9.05 5.79
CA THR A 131 0.61 7.67 5.66
C THR A 131 0.17 6.87 6.88
N VAL A 132 -0.29 5.65 6.65
CA VAL A 132 -0.52 4.65 7.70
C VAL A 132 0.47 3.50 7.53
N LYS A 133 0.99 3.02 8.66
CA LYS A 133 1.84 1.84 8.76
C LYS A 133 1.21 0.91 9.79
N ALA A 134 0.95 -0.34 9.40
CA ALA A 134 0.26 -1.28 10.26
C ALA A 134 0.98 -2.64 10.21
N CYS A 135 1.12 -3.27 11.37
CA CYS A 135 1.79 -4.56 11.54
C CYS A 135 0.80 -5.56 12.11
N ASP A 136 0.58 -6.66 11.39
CA ASP A 136 -0.12 -7.86 11.84
C ASP A 136 0.92 -8.80 12.48
N ASN A 137 1.05 -8.74 13.80
CA ASN A 137 2.12 -9.40 14.54
C ASN A 137 1.66 -10.68 15.25
N GLY A 138 0.43 -11.14 15.02
CA GLY A 138 -0.08 -12.34 15.67
C GLY A 138 -1.61 -12.35 15.76
N SER A 139 -2.16 -13.22 16.60
CA SER A 139 -3.62 -13.33 16.70
C SER A 139 -4.26 -12.09 17.33
N ALA A 140 -5.48 -11.78 16.88
CA ALA A 140 -6.39 -10.73 17.37
C ALA A 140 -6.57 -10.61 18.90
N VAL A 141 -6.14 -11.61 19.67
CA VAL A 141 -6.31 -11.68 21.13
C VAL A 141 -5.04 -11.29 21.89
N ALA A 142 -3.87 -11.31 21.23
CA ALA A 142 -2.59 -11.09 21.88
C ALA A 142 -2.14 -9.61 21.93
N GLY A 143 -2.81 -8.71 21.20
CA GLY A 143 -2.50 -7.27 21.22
C GLY A 143 -1.05 -6.97 20.84
N MET A 144 -0.49 -7.69 19.86
CA MET A 144 0.88 -7.46 19.39
C MET A 144 0.93 -6.54 18.17
N ASP A 145 -0.22 -6.27 17.57
CA ASP A 145 -0.29 -5.41 16.40
C ASP A 145 0.11 -4.00 16.78
N THR A 146 0.82 -3.36 15.87
CA THR A 146 1.26 -1.99 16.03
C THR A 146 0.78 -1.18 14.86
N TRP A 147 0.30 0.02 15.17
CA TRP A 147 -0.25 0.93 14.18
C TRP A 147 0.38 2.30 14.33
N ARG A 148 0.60 2.97 13.19
CA ARG A 148 1.11 4.32 13.12
C ARG A 148 0.40 5.11 12.04
N ILE A 149 0.15 6.38 12.34
CA ILE A 149 -0.25 7.40 11.37
C ILE A 149 0.73 8.58 11.39
N GLU A 150 0.96 9.15 10.21
CA GLU A 150 1.80 10.32 9.99
C GLU A 150 1.07 11.31 9.09
N ILE A 151 1.00 12.58 9.50
CA ILE A 151 0.52 13.70 8.69
C ILE A 151 1.65 14.74 8.63
N PRO A 152 2.58 14.62 7.66
CA PRO A 152 3.81 15.41 7.65
C PRO A 152 3.58 16.92 7.57
N SER A 153 2.57 17.37 6.82
CA SER A 153 2.20 18.79 6.68
C SER A 153 1.78 19.44 8.01
N ARG A 154 1.42 18.62 9.01
CA ARG A 154 1.02 19.05 10.36
C ARG A 154 2.08 18.75 11.42
N ASN A 155 3.23 18.19 11.04
CA ASN A 155 4.23 17.64 11.96
C ASN A 155 3.59 16.69 13.00
N PHE A 156 2.58 15.92 12.57
CA PHE A 156 1.82 15.03 13.42
C PHE A 156 2.23 13.59 13.14
N SER A 157 2.47 12.84 14.21
CA SER A 157 2.62 11.39 14.15
C SER A 157 2.08 10.79 15.43
N ARG A 158 1.48 9.62 15.30
CA ARG A 158 0.98 8.86 16.43
C ARG A 158 1.15 7.38 16.15
N ASP A 159 1.67 6.65 17.13
CA ASP A 159 1.85 5.20 17.06
C ASP A 159 1.56 4.53 18.40
N GLY A 160 1.29 3.23 18.37
CA GLY A 160 1.10 2.46 19.58
C GLY A 160 0.74 1.00 19.32
N ILE A 161 0.62 0.28 20.44
CA ILE A 161 0.10 -1.08 20.48
C ILE A 161 -1.42 -1.03 20.32
N VAL A 162 -1.94 -1.87 19.44
CA VAL A 162 -3.36 -1.92 19.11
C VAL A 162 -4.11 -2.76 20.14
N THR A 163 -5.15 -2.16 20.73
CA THR A 163 -6.27 -2.91 21.32
C THR A 163 -7.33 -3.08 20.23
N GLY A 164 -7.38 -4.27 19.63
CA GLY A 164 -8.07 -4.53 18.37
C GLY A 164 -7.28 -5.55 17.55
N ASP A 165 -7.47 -5.53 16.23
CA ASP A 165 -6.83 -6.45 15.30
C ASP A 165 -6.46 -5.74 13.99
N ILE A 166 -5.33 -6.12 13.40
CA ILE A 166 -4.90 -5.78 12.05
C ILE A 166 -4.69 -7.09 11.30
N MET A 167 -5.33 -7.21 10.14
CA MET A 167 -5.17 -8.36 9.25
C MET A 167 -4.45 -7.94 7.98
N LYS A 168 -3.29 -8.55 7.73
CA LYS A 168 -2.60 -8.48 6.45
C LYS A 168 -2.89 -9.75 5.64
N GLN A 169 -3.31 -9.61 4.39
CA GLN A 169 -3.67 -10.74 3.51
C GLN A 169 -2.76 -10.84 2.28
#